data_AF-A0A0G1WRH3-F1
#
_entry.id   AF-A0A0G1WRH3-F1
#
_cell.length_a   1.000
_cell.length_b   1.000
_cell.length_c   1.000
_cell.angle_alpha   90.00
_cell.angle_beta   90.00
_cell.angle_gamma   90.00
#
_symmetry.space_group_name_H-M   'P 1'
#
loop_
_entity.id
_entity.type
_entity.pdbx_description
1 polymer ?
#
loop_
_entity_poly.entity_id
_entity_poly.type
_entity_poly.pdbx_seq_one_letter_code
_entity_poly.pdbx_strand_id
1 'polypeptide(L)'
;MLLREVIRDDNSANNGGIFEWFWSVDNHLLLRSSDMWYNLPACRQAGLRTRIIKDNTVGSQSKVNLAYIAGFLDGDGSLMLQIKKRKDGKSKRRFMCTICFYQDSRHEKPLYWIRRILGIGYLSRRNDGMSELRINGFKQVRDIIKDLLPFIRFKKEQAKSLLKAADLLTKKSGNLSKNDLFKLVDCIVVIQKNNYATKKKKTRKDLLKILDLTP
;
A
#
# COMPACT_ATOMS: atom_id res chain seq x y z
N MET A 1 -3.86 -16.57 4.76
CA MET A 1 -4.21 -17.92 4.27
C MET A 1 -4.58 -18.72 5.50
N LEU A 2 -5.87 -18.88 5.80
CA LEU A 2 -6.36 -19.72 6.89
C LEU A 2 -7.07 -20.90 6.22
N LEU A 3 -6.58 -22.11 6.48
CA LEU A 3 -7.18 -23.37 6.01
C LEU A 3 -7.94 -23.98 7.20
N ARG A 4 -9.20 -24.36 6.99
CA ARG A 4 -9.95 -25.21 7.91
C ARG A 4 -10.42 -26.48 7.19
N GLU A 5 -10.27 -27.58 7.93
CA GLU A 5 -10.71 -28.97 7.73
C GLU A 5 -9.89 -29.94 6.84
N VAL A 6 -9.70 -31.15 7.41
CA VAL A 6 -9.22 -32.38 6.78
C VAL A 6 -10.30 -33.43 7.04
N ILE A 7 -10.79 -34.11 6.00
CA ILE A 7 -11.76 -35.21 6.11
C ILE A 7 -11.00 -36.53 5.88
N ARG A 8 -11.18 -37.52 6.76
CA ARG A 8 -10.74 -38.91 6.53
C ARG A 8 -11.76 -39.63 5.66
N ASP A 9 -11.31 -40.25 4.58
CA ASP A 9 -12.10 -41.22 3.81
C ASP A 9 -12.06 -42.56 4.56
N ASP A 10 -12.87 -42.70 5.60
CA ASP A 10 -13.29 -44.01 6.06
C ASP A 10 -14.81 -44.04 5.99
N ASN A 11 -15.36 -45.02 5.26
CA ASN A 11 -16.80 -45.28 5.14
C ASN A 11 -17.42 -45.79 6.45
N SER A 12 -16.89 -45.36 7.60
CA SER A 12 -17.39 -45.63 8.93
C SER A 12 -17.87 -44.32 9.55
N ALA A 13 -19.19 -44.23 9.73
CA ALA A 13 -19.78 -43.25 10.61
C ALA A 13 -19.02 -43.22 11.97
N ASN A 14 -18.80 -42.01 12.48
CA ASN A 14 -18.21 -41.67 13.79
C ASN A 14 -16.68 -41.78 13.93
N ASN A 15 -15.97 -40.68 13.61
CA ASN A 15 -15.00 -40.01 14.49
C ASN A 15 -14.34 -38.82 13.77
N GLY A 16 -15.06 -37.69 13.69
CA GLY A 16 -14.50 -36.43 13.20
C GLY A 16 -13.65 -35.74 14.28
N GLY A 17 -12.33 -35.88 14.20
CA GLY A 17 -11.41 -35.04 14.98
C GLY A 17 -11.34 -33.62 14.40
N ILE A 18 -11.31 -32.59 15.24
CA ILE A 18 -11.04 -31.22 14.82
C ILE A 18 -9.53 -31.08 14.64
N PHE A 19 -9.10 -30.73 13.42
CA PHE A 19 -7.69 -30.48 13.10
C PHE A 19 -7.47 -29.00 12.78
N GLU A 20 -6.40 -28.41 13.31
CA GLU A 20 -6.02 -27.02 13.08
C GLU A 20 -4.69 -26.92 12.32
N TRP A 21 -4.61 -26.00 11.35
CA TRP A 21 -3.40 -25.73 10.57
C TRP A 21 -2.67 -24.50 11.09
N PHE A 22 -1.36 -24.63 11.27
CA PHE A 22 -0.48 -23.54 11.68
C PHE A 22 0.68 -23.36 10.71
N TRP A 23 1.19 -22.14 10.61
CA TRP A 23 2.47 -21.88 9.97
C TRP A 23 3.55 -21.87 11.05
N SER A 24 4.59 -22.68 10.84
CA SER A 24 5.82 -22.61 11.61
C SER A 24 6.51 -21.25 11.41
N VAL A 25 7.34 -20.85 12.37
CA VAL A 25 8.23 -19.69 12.28
C VAL A 25 9.11 -19.75 11.01
N ASP A 26 9.41 -20.96 10.54
CA ASP A 26 10.21 -21.24 9.34
C ASP A 26 9.36 -21.43 8.06
N ASN A 27 8.10 -20.99 8.06
CA ASN A 27 7.24 -21.03 6.88
C ASN A 27 6.93 -22.45 6.35
N HIS A 28 6.83 -23.42 7.27
CA HIS A 28 6.30 -24.76 6.98
C HIS A 28 4.85 -24.89 7.48
N LEU A 29 3.99 -25.56 6.71
CA LEU A 29 2.60 -25.80 7.09
C LEU A 29 2.48 -27.05 7.97
N LEU A 30 1.97 -26.88 9.19
CA LEU A 30 1.85 -27.92 10.22
C LEU A 30 0.38 -28.21 10.54
N LEU A 31 0.02 -29.49 10.65
CA LEU A 31 -1.30 -29.93 11.12
C LEU A 31 -1.21 -30.32 12.60
N ARG A 32 -2.13 -29.82 13.44
CA ARG A 32 -2.26 -30.24 14.84
C ARG A 32 -3.53 -31.08 15.03
N SER A 33 -3.37 -32.23 15.69
CA SER A 33 -4.47 -33.10 16.16
C SER A 33 -4.28 -33.39 17.64
N SER A 34 -5.24 -33.01 18.48
CA SER A 34 -5.27 -33.18 19.95
C SER A 34 -3.97 -32.75 20.65
N ASP A 35 -2.84 -33.47 20.48
CA ASP A 35 -1.51 -33.10 21.00
C ASP A 35 -0.30 -33.43 20.07
N MET A 36 -0.53 -33.76 18.80
CA MET A 36 0.53 -34.11 17.83
C MET A 36 0.64 -33.13 16.67
N TRP A 37 1.88 -32.88 16.23
CA TRP A 37 2.22 -32.06 15.06
C TRP A 37 2.64 -32.94 13.88
N TYR A 38 2.07 -32.69 12.70
CA TYR A 38 2.41 -33.39 11.47
C TYR A 38 2.91 -32.43 10.39
N ASN A 39 4.00 -32.80 9.72
CA ASN A 39 4.45 -32.16 8.48
C ASN A 39 3.72 -32.76 7.27
N LEU A 40 3.58 -31.98 6.19
CA LEU A 40 2.91 -32.38 4.94
C LEU A 40 3.32 -33.77 4.39
N PRO A 41 4.60 -34.19 4.42
CA PRO A 41 5.02 -35.51 3.96
C PRO A 41 4.45 -36.65 4.82
N ALA A 42 4.33 -36.46 6.14
CA ALA A 42 3.78 -37.46 7.06
C ALA A 42 2.27 -37.64 6.84
N CYS A 43 1.53 -36.56 6.55
CA CYS A 43 0.10 -36.64 6.24
C CYS A 43 -0.19 -37.46 4.96
N ARG A 44 0.68 -37.38 3.95
CA ARG A 44 0.55 -38.19 2.72
C ARG A 44 0.83 -39.67 2.94
N GLN A 45 1.82 -40.00 3.78
CA GLN A 45 2.12 -41.39 4.15
C GLN A 45 0.97 -42.04 4.94
N ALA A 46 0.20 -41.25 5.69
CA ALA A 46 -0.97 -41.70 6.46
C ALA A 46 -2.27 -41.82 5.62
N GLY A 47 -2.21 -41.74 4.28
CA GLY A 47 -3.37 -41.90 3.40
C GLY A 47 -4.39 -40.74 3.42
N LEU A 48 -4.07 -39.60 4.05
CA LEU A 48 -4.98 -38.46 4.13
C LEU A 48 -5.06 -37.70 2.80
N ARG A 49 -6.27 -37.57 2.23
CA ARG A 49 -6.53 -36.70 1.08
C ARG A 49 -6.77 -35.27 1.54
N THR A 50 -5.83 -34.37 1.27
CA THR A 50 -6.02 -32.93 1.47
C THR A 50 -6.77 -32.33 0.27
N ARG A 51 -7.97 -31.80 0.46
CA ARG A 51 -8.58 -30.86 -0.50
C ARG A 51 -8.18 -29.44 -0.13
N ILE A 52 -7.55 -28.73 -1.05
CA ILE A 52 -7.42 -27.27 -0.94
C ILE A 52 -8.78 -26.69 -1.35
N ILE A 53 -9.60 -26.34 -0.37
CA ILE A 53 -10.77 -25.51 -0.62
C ILE A 53 -10.24 -24.09 -0.85
N LYS A 54 -10.32 -23.58 -2.08
CA LYS A 54 -10.14 -22.15 -2.35
C LYS A 54 -11.35 -21.43 -1.77
N ASP A 55 -11.20 -20.92 -0.56
CA ASP A 55 -12.19 -20.01 0.01
C ASP A 55 -12.18 -18.69 -0.78
N ASN A 56 -13.36 -18.21 -1.18
CA ASN A 56 -13.54 -16.98 -1.95
C ASN A 56 -13.41 -15.72 -1.05
N THR A 57 -13.24 -15.89 0.26
CA THR A 57 -13.10 -14.82 1.28
C THR A 57 -11.82 -13.97 1.15
N VAL A 58 -10.80 -14.40 0.40
CA VAL A 58 -9.61 -13.57 0.17
C VAL A 58 -9.93 -12.26 -0.56
N GLY A 59 -10.91 -12.27 -1.46
CA GLY A 59 -11.33 -11.08 -2.18
C GLY A 59 -12.06 -10.07 -1.30
N SER A 60 -12.91 -10.54 -0.38
CA SER A 60 -13.63 -9.68 0.57
C SER A 60 -12.70 -9.10 1.64
N GLN A 61 -11.81 -9.92 2.21
CA GLN A 61 -10.81 -9.46 3.19
C GLN A 61 -9.86 -8.41 2.59
N SER A 62 -9.45 -8.59 1.34
CA SER A 62 -8.63 -7.60 0.63
C SER A 62 -9.34 -6.25 0.51
N LYS A 63 -10.62 -6.24 0.12
CA LYS A 63 -11.41 -4.99 0.03
C LYS A 63 -11.59 -4.31 1.38
N VAL A 64 -11.85 -5.07 2.45
CA VAL A 64 -11.98 -4.52 3.81
C VAL A 64 -10.68 -3.88 4.27
N ASN A 65 -9.54 -4.54 4.05
CA ASN A 65 -8.23 -3.99 4.39
C ASN A 65 -7.93 -2.69 3.61
N LEU A 66 -8.21 -2.68 2.30
CA LEU A 66 -8.03 -1.49 1.47
C LEU A 66 -8.95 -0.34 1.89
N ALA A 67 -10.20 -0.65 2.24
CA ALA A 67 -11.14 0.34 2.75
C ALA A 67 -10.68 0.94 4.08
N TYR A 68 -10.20 0.11 5.01
CA TYR A 68 -9.63 0.57 6.27
C TYR A 68 -8.39 1.45 6.05
N ILE A 69 -7.46 1.01 5.18
CA ILE A 69 -6.26 1.79 4.85
C ILE A 69 -6.62 3.12 4.19
N ALA A 70 -7.65 3.16 3.33
CA ALA A 70 -8.14 4.39 2.73
C ALA A 70 -8.76 5.33 3.78
N GLY A 71 -9.52 4.79 4.74
CA GLY A 71 -10.04 5.56 5.87
C GLY A 71 -8.92 6.12 6.75
N PHE A 72 -7.89 5.32 7.02
CA PHE A 72 -6.71 5.77 7.76
C PHE A 72 -5.90 6.82 6.97
N LEU A 73 -5.77 6.65 5.64
CA LEU A 73 -5.17 7.64 4.75
C LEU A 73 -5.93 8.97 4.83
N ASP A 74 -7.26 8.92 4.91
CA ASP A 74 -8.12 10.10 4.98
C ASP A 74 -7.94 10.90 6.28
N GLY A 75 -7.76 10.21 7.41
CA GLY A 75 -7.44 10.81 8.70
C GLY A 75 -5.97 11.23 8.81
N ASP A 76 -5.09 10.26 9.05
CA ASP A 76 -3.68 10.46 9.41
C ASP A 76 -2.71 10.26 8.25
N GLY A 77 -3.20 10.44 7.02
CA GLY A 77 -2.40 10.31 5.81
C GLY A 77 -2.16 11.61 5.05
N SER A 78 -1.21 11.55 4.11
CA SER A 78 -0.89 12.66 3.21
C SER A 78 -0.54 12.18 1.81
N LEU A 79 -1.11 12.89 0.83
CA LEU A 79 -0.85 12.72 -0.60
C LEU A 79 -0.08 13.93 -1.11
N MET A 80 1.07 13.69 -1.73
CA MET A 80 1.99 14.75 -2.12
C MET A 80 2.55 14.53 -3.52
N LEU A 81 2.57 15.61 -4.31
CA LEU A 81 3.34 15.74 -5.54
C LEU A 81 4.30 16.92 -5.37
N GLN A 82 5.59 16.64 -5.43
CA GLN A 82 6.64 17.64 -5.13
C GLN A 82 7.65 17.75 -6.27
N ILE A 83 8.22 18.94 -6.43
CA ILE A 83 9.40 19.18 -7.28
C ILE A 83 10.60 19.36 -6.35
N LYS A 84 11.54 18.41 -6.40
CA LYS A 84 12.80 18.45 -5.65
C LYS A 84 13.94 18.87 -6.54
N LYS A 85 14.84 19.72 -6.03
CA LYS A 85 16.10 20.06 -6.69
C LYS A 85 17.05 18.87 -6.59
N ARG A 86 17.76 18.57 -7.66
CA ARG A 86 18.89 17.65 -7.70
C ARG A 86 20.17 18.43 -7.92
N LYS A 87 21.26 17.98 -7.28
CA LYS A 87 22.61 18.51 -7.55
C LYS A 87 23.24 17.81 -8.76
N ASP A 88 22.73 16.64 -9.10
CA ASP A 88 23.28 15.70 -10.08
C ASP A 88 22.34 15.52 -11.30
N GLY A 89 22.93 15.38 -12.49
CA GLY A 89 22.24 15.09 -13.76
C GLY A 89 21.90 16.32 -14.62
N LYS A 90 21.55 16.06 -15.90
CA LYS A 90 21.19 17.11 -16.88
C LYS A 90 19.94 17.90 -16.45
N SER A 91 18.97 17.21 -15.84
CA SER A 91 17.81 17.85 -15.22
C SER A 91 18.07 18.10 -13.74
N LYS A 92 18.22 19.37 -13.35
CA LYS A 92 18.44 19.79 -11.95
C LYS A 92 17.20 19.59 -11.06
N ARG A 93 16.15 18.92 -11.55
CA ARG A 93 14.83 18.87 -10.93
C ARG A 93 14.16 17.52 -11.15
N ARG A 94 13.47 17.03 -10.11
CA ARG A 94 12.77 15.74 -10.13
C ARG A 94 11.38 15.88 -9.51
N PHE A 95 10.38 15.34 -10.20
CA PHE A 95 9.06 15.11 -9.62
C PHE A 95 9.09 13.93 -8.64
N MET A 96 8.32 14.04 -7.56
CA MET A 96 8.21 13.01 -6.54
C MET A 96 6.75 12.85 -6.12
N CYS A 97 6.15 11.71 -6.46
CA CYS A 97 4.86 11.27 -5.92
C CYS A 97 5.11 10.56 -4.60
N THR A 98 4.34 10.90 -3.57
CA THR A 98 4.45 10.31 -2.24
C THR A 98 3.08 10.06 -1.63
N ILE A 99 2.93 8.89 -1.01
CA ILE A 99 1.90 8.60 -0.01
C ILE A 99 2.60 8.48 1.34
N CYS A 100 2.05 9.14 2.36
CA CYS A 100 2.52 9.04 3.73
C CYS A 100 1.36 8.67 4.66
N PHE A 101 1.67 7.85 5.64
CA PHE A 101 0.82 7.57 6.80
C PHE A 101 1.60 7.93 8.05
N TYR A 102 0.96 8.64 8.98
CA TYR A 102 1.57 9.10 10.21
C TYR A 102 0.94 8.38 11.41
N GLN A 103 1.74 8.18 12.46
CA GLN A 103 1.24 7.72 13.75
C GLN A 103 2.22 8.15 14.85
N ASP A 104 1.74 8.36 16.07
CA ASP A 104 2.60 8.52 17.24
C ASP A 104 3.53 7.29 17.36
N SER A 105 4.83 7.52 17.62
CA SER A 105 5.82 6.44 17.64
C SER A 105 5.58 5.40 18.73
N ARG A 106 4.85 5.73 19.80
CA ARG A 106 4.43 4.78 20.83
C ARG A 106 3.42 3.75 20.29
N HIS A 107 2.73 4.09 19.20
CA HIS A 107 1.69 3.30 18.57
C HIS A 107 1.99 2.99 17.10
N GLU A 108 3.27 2.90 16.71
CA GLU A 108 3.65 2.69 15.29
C GLU A 108 3.30 1.29 14.73
N LYS A 109 2.95 0.31 15.58
CA LYS A 109 2.66 -1.08 15.16
C LYS A 109 1.69 -1.20 13.98
N PRO A 110 0.57 -0.46 13.90
CA PRO A 110 -0.33 -0.51 12.75
C PRO A 110 0.31 -0.04 11.44
N LEU A 111 1.32 0.83 11.45
CA LEU A 111 2.03 1.22 10.23
C LEU A 111 2.76 0.02 9.59
N TYR A 112 3.29 -0.90 10.40
CA TYR A 112 3.89 -2.13 9.88
C TYR A 112 2.84 -3.06 9.26
N TRP A 113 1.62 -3.09 9.80
CA TRP A 113 0.50 -3.82 9.20
C TRP A 113 0.12 -3.21 7.85
N ILE A 114 -0.02 -1.88 7.74
CA ILE A 114 -0.31 -1.20 6.46
C ILE A 114 0.78 -1.54 5.43
N ARG A 115 2.07 -1.45 5.81
CA ARG A 115 3.19 -1.82 4.94
C ARG A 115 3.10 -3.26 4.44
N ARG A 116 2.71 -4.20 5.30
CA ARG A 116 2.56 -5.62 4.95
C ARG A 116 1.43 -5.83 3.95
N ILE A 117 0.28 -5.17 4.15
CA ILE A 117 -0.85 -5.25 3.22
C ILE A 117 -0.51 -4.63 1.86
N LEU A 118 0.16 -3.48 1.85
CA LEU A 118 0.55 -2.80 0.61
C LEU A 118 1.80 -3.40 -0.06
N GLY A 119 2.55 -4.24 0.65
CA GLY A 119 3.78 -4.89 0.17
C GLY A 119 4.96 -3.94 -0.08
N ILE A 120 4.86 -2.67 0.32
CA ILE A 120 5.87 -1.65 0.03
C ILE A 120 5.87 -0.50 1.05
N GLY A 121 6.97 0.25 1.03
CA GLY A 121 7.18 1.45 1.82
C GLY A 121 8.30 1.25 2.83
N TYR A 122 8.80 2.36 3.35
CA TYR A 122 9.76 2.36 4.46
C TYR A 122 9.17 3.13 5.63
N LEU A 123 9.47 2.65 6.83
CA LEU A 123 9.09 3.32 8.06
C LEU A 123 10.30 4.10 8.59
N SER A 124 10.04 5.28 9.13
CA SER A 124 11.05 6.05 9.84
C SER A 124 10.43 6.75 11.03
N ARG A 125 11.19 6.83 12.12
CA ARG A 125 10.85 7.67 13.27
C ARG A 125 11.48 9.04 13.09
N ARG A 126 10.67 10.07 13.28
CA ARG A 126 11.11 11.47 13.29
C ARG A 126 11.54 11.86 14.70
N ASN A 127 12.29 12.95 14.79
CA ASN A 127 12.78 13.51 16.05
C ASN A 127 11.69 14.21 16.88
N ASP A 128 10.46 14.31 16.38
CA ASP A 128 9.31 14.92 17.04
C ASP A 128 8.34 13.88 17.65
N GLY A 129 8.76 12.62 17.76
CA GLY A 129 7.94 11.55 18.32
C GLY A 129 6.94 10.95 17.32
N MET A 130 6.93 11.37 16.06
CA MET A 130 6.06 10.77 15.02
C MET A 130 6.78 9.72 14.18
N SER A 131 6.08 8.63 13.90
CA SER A 131 6.48 7.63 12.91
C SER A 131 5.76 7.88 11.59
N GLU A 132 6.46 7.66 10.48
CA GLU A 132 5.86 7.74 9.15
C GLU A 132 6.15 6.49 8.33
N LEU A 133 5.11 5.92 7.70
CA LEU A 133 5.27 5.00 6.58
C LEU A 133 5.22 5.81 5.30
N ARG A 134 6.31 5.80 4.54
CA ARG A 134 6.43 6.55 3.29
C ARG A 134 6.56 5.62 2.09
N ILE A 135 5.76 5.90 1.07
CA ILE A 135 5.73 5.19 -0.20
C ILE A 135 6.00 6.20 -1.30
N ASN A 136 7.07 5.95 -2.07
CA ASN A 136 7.51 6.81 -3.16
C ASN A 136 7.57 6.02 -4.47
N GLY A 137 7.51 6.74 -5.59
CA GLY A 137 7.68 6.17 -6.93
C GLY A 137 6.39 6.23 -7.74
N PHE A 138 6.50 6.59 -9.02
CA PHE A 138 5.33 6.91 -9.84
C PHE A 138 4.43 5.69 -10.05
N LYS A 139 5.02 4.54 -10.43
CA LYS A 139 4.28 3.30 -10.67
C LYS A 139 3.59 2.80 -9.40
N GLN A 140 4.34 2.73 -8.30
CA GLN A 140 3.85 2.19 -7.03
C GLN A 140 2.75 3.07 -6.43
N VAL A 141 2.93 4.40 -6.43
CA VAL A 141 1.91 5.33 -5.96
C VAL A 141 0.66 5.27 -6.86
N ARG A 142 0.83 5.20 -8.18
CA ARG A 142 -0.30 5.05 -9.11
C ARG A 142 -1.13 3.82 -8.77
N ASP A 143 -0.49 2.67 -8.65
CA ASP A 143 -1.17 1.38 -8.44
C ASP A 143 -1.92 1.37 -7.10
N ILE A 144 -1.26 1.81 -6.01
CA ILE A 144 -1.89 1.91 -4.69
C ILE A 144 -3.07 2.89 -4.69
N ILE A 145 -2.92 4.07 -5.31
CA ILE A 145 -4.03 5.03 -5.35
C ILE A 145 -5.20 4.47 -6.15
N LYS A 146 -4.98 3.72 -7.24
CA LYS A 146 -6.08 3.08 -7.97
C LYS A 146 -6.88 2.13 -7.08
N ASP A 147 -6.20 1.36 -6.23
CA ASP A 147 -6.83 0.40 -5.33
C ASP A 147 -7.56 1.07 -4.15
N LEU A 148 -7.01 2.17 -3.62
CA LEU A 148 -7.60 2.89 -2.49
C LEU A 148 -8.70 3.89 -2.91
N LEU A 149 -8.64 4.44 -4.11
CA LEU A 149 -9.53 5.52 -4.58
C LEU A 149 -11.04 5.23 -4.42
N PRO A 150 -11.55 4.00 -4.64
CA PRO A 150 -12.96 3.70 -4.42
C PRO A 150 -13.44 3.94 -2.98
N PHE A 151 -12.53 3.88 -2.00
CA PHE A 151 -12.84 3.97 -0.58
C PHE A 151 -12.48 5.34 0.05
N ILE A 152 -11.65 6.13 -0.62
CA ILE A 152 -11.26 7.48 -0.18
C ILE A 152 -12.47 8.43 -0.25
N ARG A 153 -12.73 9.15 0.85
CA ARG A 153 -13.79 10.15 1.00
C ARG A 153 -13.24 11.56 1.07
N PHE A 154 -12.38 11.86 2.04
CA PHE A 154 -11.94 13.23 2.32
C PHE A 154 -10.83 13.73 1.38
N LYS A 155 -9.92 12.84 0.97
CA LYS A 155 -8.79 13.20 0.10
C LYS A 155 -9.01 12.85 -1.38
N LYS A 156 -10.27 12.76 -1.82
CA LYS A 156 -10.65 12.25 -3.15
C LYS A 156 -10.07 13.07 -4.29
N GLU A 157 -10.08 14.40 -4.18
CA GLU A 157 -9.55 15.30 -5.21
C GLU A 157 -8.00 15.29 -5.28
N GLN A 158 -7.33 15.19 -4.12
CA GLN A 158 -5.88 14.96 -4.08
C GLN A 158 -5.52 13.61 -4.70
N ALA A 159 -6.27 12.55 -4.38
CA ALA A 159 -6.03 11.20 -4.89
C ALA A 159 -6.19 11.14 -6.41
N LYS A 160 -7.27 11.70 -6.98
CA LYS A 160 -7.46 11.80 -8.44
C LYS A 160 -6.33 12.58 -9.12
N SER A 161 -5.93 13.70 -8.53
CA SER A 161 -4.86 14.56 -9.08
C SER A 161 -3.49 13.86 -9.03
N LEU A 162 -3.19 13.19 -7.91
CA LEU A 162 -1.96 12.43 -7.75
C LEU A 162 -1.94 11.22 -8.68
N LEU A 163 -3.06 10.53 -8.85
CA LEU A 163 -3.22 9.43 -9.79
C LEU A 163 -2.92 9.88 -11.23
N LYS A 164 -3.56 10.97 -11.68
CA LYS A 164 -3.34 11.56 -13.01
C LYS A 164 -1.86 11.91 -13.24
N ALA A 165 -1.22 12.54 -12.25
CA ALA A 165 0.20 12.88 -12.34
C ALA A 165 1.09 11.64 -12.36
N ALA A 166 0.83 10.66 -11.50
CA ALA A 166 1.59 9.42 -11.43
C ALA A 166 1.46 8.58 -12.70
N ASP A 167 0.27 8.52 -13.31
CA ASP A 167 0.03 7.89 -14.63
C ASP A 167 0.86 8.56 -15.72
N LEU A 168 0.84 9.90 -15.80
CA LEU A 168 1.62 10.67 -16.77
C LEU A 168 3.12 10.40 -16.63
N LEU A 169 3.63 10.51 -15.39
CA LEU A 169 5.05 10.34 -15.07
C LEU A 169 5.53 8.90 -15.28
N THR A 170 4.68 7.90 -15.04
CA THR A 170 4.99 6.49 -15.30
C THR A 170 5.07 6.20 -16.79
N LYS A 171 4.18 6.78 -17.61
CA LYS A 171 4.13 6.52 -19.06
C LYS A 171 5.27 7.19 -19.83
N LYS A 172 5.69 8.39 -19.42
CA LYS A 172 6.65 9.21 -20.16
C LYS A 172 8.10 9.05 -19.72
N SER A 173 8.37 8.40 -18.59
CA SER A 173 9.73 8.06 -18.10
C SER A 173 10.77 9.20 -18.19
N GLY A 174 10.34 10.45 -18.00
CA GLY A 174 11.22 11.63 -18.05
C GLY A 174 11.15 12.43 -19.36
N ASN A 175 10.58 11.89 -20.43
CA ASN A 175 10.35 12.60 -21.70
C ASN A 175 9.05 13.42 -21.64
N LEU A 176 9.06 14.46 -20.80
CA LEU A 176 7.90 15.33 -20.57
C LEU A 176 7.91 16.53 -21.53
N SER A 177 6.81 16.73 -22.25
CA SER A 177 6.62 17.96 -23.05
C SER A 177 6.32 19.17 -22.14
N LYS A 178 6.43 20.40 -22.68
CA LYS A 178 5.99 21.61 -21.96
C LYS A 178 4.54 21.49 -21.46
N ASN A 179 3.65 20.97 -22.30
CA ASN A 179 2.24 20.75 -21.94
C ASN A 179 2.08 19.75 -20.79
N ASP A 180 2.89 18.68 -20.77
CA ASP A 180 2.91 17.72 -19.66
C ASP A 180 3.36 18.38 -18.36
N LEU A 181 4.34 19.27 -18.41
CA LEU A 181 4.79 20.03 -17.24
C LEU A 181 3.69 20.98 -16.72
N PHE A 182 2.95 21.66 -17.59
CA PHE A 182 1.79 22.47 -17.19
C PHE A 182 0.72 21.62 -16.48
N LYS A 183 0.37 20.45 -17.04
CA LYS A 183 -0.57 19.51 -16.41
C LYS A 183 -0.09 19.06 -15.03
N LEU A 184 1.21 18.81 -14.86
CA LEU A 184 1.78 18.44 -13.56
C LEU A 184 1.70 19.60 -12.56
N VAL A 185 1.92 20.83 -12.99
CA VAL A 185 1.73 22.02 -12.14
C VAL A 185 0.26 22.15 -11.70
N ASP A 186 -0.69 21.92 -12.60
CA ASP A 186 -2.13 21.91 -12.24
C ASP A 186 -2.41 20.89 -11.14
N CYS A 187 -1.91 19.66 -11.30
CA CYS A 187 -2.06 18.62 -10.28
C CYS A 187 -1.43 19.01 -8.94
N ILE A 188 -0.25 19.64 -8.92
CA ILE A 188 0.39 20.14 -7.69
C ILE A 188 -0.50 21.17 -7.01
N VAL A 189 -1.03 22.14 -7.77
CA VAL A 189 -1.88 23.20 -7.23
C VAL A 189 -3.17 22.63 -6.63
N VAL A 190 -3.82 21.68 -7.30
CA VAL A 190 -5.01 21.01 -6.76
C VAL A 190 -4.70 20.27 -5.45
N ILE A 191 -3.61 19.51 -5.41
CA ILE A 191 -3.19 18.81 -4.18
C ILE A 191 -2.90 19.82 -3.05
N GLN A 192 -2.19 20.91 -3.35
CA GLN A 192 -1.86 21.94 -2.36
C GLN A 192 -3.09 22.70 -1.85
N LYS A 193 -4.08 22.96 -2.71
CA LYS A 193 -5.33 23.65 -2.32
C LYS A 193 -6.12 22.82 -1.32
N ASN A 194 -6.17 21.50 -1.51
CA ASN A 194 -6.95 20.59 -0.67
C ASN A 194 -6.17 20.05 0.55
N ASN A 195 -4.85 20.22 0.60
CA ASN A 195 -4.07 19.93 1.80
C ASN A 195 -4.19 21.08 2.82
N TYR A 196 -4.24 20.71 4.11
CA TYR A 196 -4.23 21.65 5.24
C TYR A 196 -3.11 22.70 5.12
N ALA A 197 -3.33 23.86 5.73
CA ALA A 197 -2.45 25.02 5.61
C ALA A 197 -0.99 24.65 5.91
N THR A 198 -0.11 24.93 4.96
CA THR A 198 1.34 24.77 5.15
C THR A 198 1.94 26.17 5.22
N LYS A 199 2.90 26.38 6.12
CA LYS A 199 3.54 27.68 6.35
C LYS A 199 4.16 28.32 5.08
N LYS A 200 4.51 27.51 4.06
CA LYS A 200 5.10 27.99 2.78
C LYS A 200 4.60 27.17 1.58
N LYS A 201 3.40 27.51 1.05
CA LYS A 201 2.91 26.95 -0.23
C LYS A 201 3.56 27.70 -1.40
N LYS A 202 4.10 26.97 -2.38
CA LYS A 202 4.60 27.57 -3.63
C LYS A 202 3.41 27.94 -4.50
N THR A 203 3.40 29.15 -5.03
CA THR A 203 2.35 29.58 -5.96
C THR A 203 2.51 28.88 -7.31
N ARG A 204 1.46 28.92 -8.14
CA ARG A 204 1.55 28.47 -9.54
C ARG A 204 2.73 29.14 -10.27
N LYS A 205 2.89 30.46 -10.08
CA LYS A 205 3.98 31.24 -10.68
C LYS A 205 5.36 30.72 -10.24
N ASP A 206 5.52 30.42 -8.96
CA ASP A 206 6.76 29.84 -8.44
C ASP A 206 7.05 28.47 -9.06
N LEU A 207 6.02 27.62 -9.21
CA LEU A 207 6.17 26.29 -9.81
C LEU A 207 6.55 26.39 -11.29
N LEU A 208 5.94 27.31 -12.04
CA LEU A 208 6.29 27.56 -13.45
C LEU A 208 7.72 28.09 -13.60
N LYS A 209 8.14 29.02 -12.74
CA LYS A 209 9.52 29.50 -12.69
C LYS A 209 10.49 28.37 -12.33
N ILE A 210 10.10 27.49 -11.40
CA ILE A 210 10.86 26.28 -11.06
C ILE A 210 10.88 25.29 -12.21
N LEU A 211 10.09 25.41 -13.27
CA LEU A 211 10.16 24.51 -14.43
C LEU A 211 10.68 25.20 -15.69
N ASP A 212 11.19 26.43 -15.57
CA ASP A 212 11.60 27.29 -16.69
C ASP A 212 10.51 27.39 -17.77
N LEU A 213 9.24 27.51 -17.33
CA LEU A 213 8.06 27.64 -18.18
C LEU A 213 7.52 29.07 -18.27
N THR A 214 8.19 30.03 -17.64
CA THR A 214 7.89 31.44 -17.81
C THR A 214 8.42 31.93 -19.15
N PRO A 215 7.69 32.83 -19.86
CA PRO A 215 8.20 33.51 -21.06
C PRO A 215 9.55 34.18 -20.81
#